data_AF-A0AAD6S517-F1
#
_entry.id   AF-A0AAD6S517-F1
#
_cell.length_a   1.000
_cell.length_b   1.000
_cell.length_c   1.000
_cell.angle_alpha   90.00
_cell.angle_beta   90.00
_cell.angle_gamma   90.00
#
_symmetry.space_group_name_H-M   'P 1'
#
loop_
_entity.id
_entity.type
_entity.pdbx_description
1 polymer ?
#
loop_
_entity_poly.entity_id
_entity_poly.type
_entity_poly.pdbx_seq_one_letter_code
_entity_poly.pdbx_strand_id
1 'polypeptide(L)' 'FAEVHFYLMFKVGDIRKALAVVSMYGEHHAELFRKSSKTYVTMQHLGNSDVRVIGVDCIKSAVMLAP' A
#
# COMPACT_ATOMS: atom_id res chain seq x y z
N PHE A 1 -8.44 -3.74 -2.18
CA PHE A 1 -8.24 -2.36 -2.65
C PHE A 1 -6.94 -1.85 -2.06
N ALA A 2 -6.20 -1.00 -2.78
CA ALA A 2 -4.91 -0.51 -2.33
C ALA A 2 -4.68 0.92 -2.83
N GLU A 3 -3.95 1.72 -2.06
CA GLU A 3 -3.47 3.04 -2.47
C GLU A 3 -2.13 2.86 -3.17
N VAL A 4 -1.93 3.50 -4.31
CA VAL A 4 -0.62 3.54 -4.97
C VAL A 4 0.11 4.79 -4.54
N HIS A 5 1.28 4.64 -3.92
CA HIS A 5 2.10 5.78 -3.53
C HIS A 5 2.95 6.31 -4.68
N PHE A 6 3.62 5.40 -5.40
CA PHE A 6 4.42 5.75 -6.57
C PHE A 6 4.66 4.53 -7.46
N TYR A 7 4.94 4.82 -8.72
CA TYR A 7 5.36 3.86 -9.73
C TYR A 7 6.87 3.96 -9.93
N LEU A 8 7.53 2.83 -10.16
CA LEU A 8 8.95 2.79 -10.43
C LEU A 8 9.29 1.80 -11.54
N MET A 9 10.32 2.12 -12.31
CA MET A 9 10.88 1.25 -13.33
C MET A 9 12.16 0.63 -12.78
N PHE A 10 12.15 -0.67 -12.52
CA PHE A 10 13.31 -1.39 -12.00
C PHE A 10 14.03 -2.13 -13.13
N LYS A 11 15.37 -2.05 -13.15
CA LYS A 11 16.20 -2.75 -14.11
C LYS A 11 17.35 -3.48 -13.41
N VAL A 12 17.50 -4.78 -13.66
CA VAL A 12 18.64 -5.60 -13.21
C VAL A 12 19.11 -6.44 -14.39
N GLY A 13 20.33 -6.16 -14.88
CA GLY A 13 20.80 -6.72 -16.15
C GLY A 13 19.86 -6.33 -17.29
N ASP A 14 19.40 -7.32 -18.04
CA ASP A 14 18.43 -7.15 -19.14
C ASP A 14 16.97 -7.21 -18.68
N ILE A 15 16.70 -7.51 -17.42
CA ILE A 15 15.34 -7.58 -16.89
C ILE A 15 14.86 -6.17 -16.57
N ARG A 16 13.76 -5.76 -17.19
CA ARG A 16 13.06 -4.50 -16.91
C ARG A 16 11.66 -4.79 -16.38
N LYS A 17 11.31 -4.24 -15.22
CA LYS A 17 10.00 -4.47 -14.58
C LYS A 17 9.38 -3.16 -14.11
N ALA A 18 8.16 -2.91 -14.53
CA ALA A 18 7.34 -1.83 -14.01
C ALA A 18 6.71 -2.28 -12.69
N LEU A 19 6.96 -1.55 -11.62
CA LEU A 19 6.52 -1.86 -10.27
C LEU A 19 5.71 -0.70 -9.69
N ALA A 20 4.78 -1.03 -8.79
CA ALA A 20 4.03 -0.07 -8.01
C ALA A 20 4.24 -0.36 -6.51
N VAL A 21 4.46 0.70 -5.75
CA VAL A 21 4.49 0.63 -4.28
C VAL A 21 3.11 1.00 -3.78
N VAL A 22 2.49 0.07 -3.07
CA VAL A 22 1.10 0.18 -2.65
C VAL A 22 0.94 -0.06 -1.17
N SER A 23 0.00 0.64 -0.54
CA SER A 23 -0.54 0.25 0.75
C SER A 23 -1.87 -0.46 0.55
N MET A 24 -2.03 -1.64 1.15
CA MET A 24 -3.30 -2.35 1.06
C MET A 24 -4.25 -1.87 2.14
N TYR A 25 -5.50 -1.59 1.77
CA TYR A 25 -6.57 -1.39 2.75
C TYR A 25 -7.00 -2.75 3.29
N GLY A 26 -6.89 -2.95 4.60
CA GLY A 26 -7.29 -4.18 5.27
C GLY A 26 -7.60 -3.97 6.75
N GLU A 27 -8.18 -4.99 7.39
CA GLU A 27 -8.33 -5.01 8.84
C GLU A 27 -6.95 -5.05 9.50
N HIS A 28 -6.78 -4.23 10.55
CA HIS A 28 -5.56 -4.22 11.33
C HIS A 28 -5.31 -5.59 11.96
N HIS A 29 -4.04 -5.98 12.12
CA HIS A 29 -3.71 -7.16 12.91
C HIS A 29 -4.16 -6.95 14.36
N ALA A 30 -5.15 -7.73 14.81
CA ALA A 30 -5.90 -7.47 16.05
C ALA A 30 -5.00 -7.31 17.28
N GLU A 31 -3.93 -8.11 17.38
CA GLU A 31 -2.99 -8.04 18.51
C GLU A 31 -2.14 -6.77 18.52
N LEU A 32 -1.72 -6.27 17.36
CA LEU A 32 -0.92 -5.05 17.25
C LEU A 32 -1.77 -3.82 17.55
N PHE A 33 -3.00 -3.80 17.04
CA PHE A 33 -3.99 -2.75 17.33
C PHE A 33 -4.30 -2.67 18.83
N ARG A 34 -4.51 -3.82 19.49
CA ARG A 34 -4.76 -3.87 20.93
C ARG A 34 -3.58 -3.28 21.73
N LYS A 35 -2.34 -3.56 21.33
CA LYS A 35 -1.13 -3.04 21.99
C LYS A 35 -0.90 -1.53 21.75
N SER A 36 -1.33 -0.98 20.62
CA SER A 36 -1.12 0.43 20.25
C SER A 36 -2.30 1.38 20.55
N SER A 37 -3.45 0.83 20.95
CA SER A 37 -4.73 1.55 21.16
C SER A 37 -4.75 2.68 22.22
N LYS A 38 -3.65 2.95 22.93
CA LYS A 38 -3.58 4.04 23.94
C LYS A 38 -2.54 5.12 23.65
N THR A 39 -1.83 5.05 22.52
CA THR A 39 -0.72 5.97 22.22
C THR A 39 -0.98 6.95 21.08
N TYR A 40 -2.07 6.81 20.31
CA TYR A 40 -2.37 7.71 19.19
C TYR A 40 -3.87 7.96 19.05
N VAL A 41 -4.26 9.25 19.00
CA VAL A 41 -5.60 9.67 18.54
C VAL A 41 -5.72 9.24 17.09
N THR A 42 -6.49 8.18 16.86
CA THR A 42 -6.66 7.57 15.53
C THR A 42 -7.91 8.16 14.89
N MET A 43 -7.72 9.05 13.91
CA MET A 43 -8.69 9.10 12.81
C MET A 43 -8.80 7.70 12.22
N GLN A 44 -9.96 7.30 11.70
CA GLN A 44 -10.20 6.00 11.05
C GLN A 44 -9.26 5.81 9.85
N HIS A 45 -8.01 5.46 10.12
CA HIS A 45 -7.08 4.95 9.13
C HIS A 45 -7.39 3.45 9.03
N LEU A 46 -8.12 3.08 7.96
CA LEU A 46 -8.06 1.73 7.41
C LEU A 46 -6.59 1.35 7.34
N GLY A 47 -6.20 0.31 8.07
CA GLY A 47 -4.84 0.13 8.53
C GLY A 47 -3.82 0.12 7.41
N ASN A 48 -2.89 1.07 7.51
CA ASN A 48 -1.75 1.20 6.62
C ASN A 48 -0.67 0.18 6.99
N SER A 49 -1.04 -1.09 7.17
CA SER A 49 -0.18 -2.06 7.85
C SER A 49 0.85 -2.73 6.94
N ASP A 50 0.61 -2.79 5.62
CA ASP A 50 1.51 -3.49 4.71
C ASP A 50 1.78 -2.67 3.44
N VAL A 51 2.93 -2.00 3.38
CA VAL A 51 3.48 -1.48 2.12
C VAL A 51 4.03 -2.68 1.32
N ARG A 52 3.50 -2.88 0.12
CA ARG A 52 3.91 -3.97 -0.77
C ARG A 52 4.38 -3.43 -2.10
N VAL A 53 5.28 -4.19 -2.74
CA VAL A 53 5.71 -3.95 -4.11
C VAL A 53 5.03 -4.96 -5.00
N ILE A 54 4.23 -4.48 -5.96
CA ILE A 54 3.52 -5.32 -6.92
C ILE A 54 3.93 -4.97 -8.35
N GLY A 55 3.73 -5.90 -9.29
CA GLY A 55 3.81 -5.59 -10.71
C GLY A 55 2.67 -4.66 -11.13
N VAL A 56 2.94 -3.69 -12.00
CA VAL A 56 1.91 -2.77 -12.51
C VAL A 56 0.82 -3.53 -13.29
N ASP A 57 1.17 -4.66 -13.90
CA ASP A 57 0.27 -5.59 -14.58
C ASP A 57 -0.81 -6.19 -13.66
N CYS A 58 -0.60 -6.18 -12.33
CA CYS A 58 -1.60 -6.62 -11.36
C CYS A 58 -2.69 -5.57 -11.08
N ILE A 59 -2.51 -4.32 -11.55
CA ILE A 59 -3.45 -3.22 -11.31
C ILE A 59 -4.51 -3.22 -12.41
N LYS A 60 -5.72 -3.68 -12.09
CA LYS A 60 -6.84 -3.71 -13.03
C LYS A 60 -7.38 -2.32 -13.38
N SER A 61 -7.37 -1.40 -12.42
CA SER A 61 -7.89 -0.05 -12.55
C SER A 61 -7.28 0.86 -11.50
N ALA A 62 -6.91 2.07 -11.87
CA ALA A 62 -6.51 3.12 -10.95
C ALA A 62 -7.59 4.21 -10.92
N VAL A 63 -7.95 4.64 -9.71
CA VAL A 63 -8.84 5.79 -9.50
C VAL A 63 -7.98 6.93 -8.99
N MET A 64 -7.95 8.04 -9.71
CA MET A 64 -7.28 9.25 -9.25
C MET A 64 -8.28 10.09 -8.46
N LEU A 65 -7.97 10.35 -7.19
CA LEU A 65 -8.65 11.41 -6.46
C LEU A 65 -8.05 12.73 -6.96
N ALA A 66 -8.80 13.44 -7.81
CA ALA A 66 -8.45 14.80 -8.18
C ALA A 66 -8.59 15.71 -6.94
N PRO A 67 -7.71 16.72 -6.77
CA PRO A 67 -7.75 17.63 -5.63
C PRO A 67 -9.05 18.46 -5.57
#